data_AF-A0A1F3N5J8-F1
#
_entry.id   AF-A0A1F3N5J8-F1
#
_cell.length_a   1.000
_cell.length_b   1.000
_cell.length_c   1.000
_cell.angle_alpha   90.00
_cell.angle_beta   90.00
_cell.angle_gamma   90.00
#
_symmetry.space_group_name_H-M   'P 1'
#
loop_
_entity.id
_entity.type
_entity.pdbx_description
1 polymer ?
#
loop_
_entity_poly.entity_id
_entity_poly.type
_entity_poly.pdbx_seq_one_letter_code
_entity_poly.pdbx_strand_id
1 'polypeptide(L)'
;MNSYLVRKIIVAAIILLPVISFNSCKKQAKCGCGNDILFTIFDETMAYSSINYSSGGASASFAIYNGISYDYYHFCNPNEMYQTYLDLSNQGEVKISGDVFWDCTFMMNSSNSSYYSYYKIYNIQVTGIKSSLYGKK
;
A
#
# COMPACT_ATOMS: atom_id res chain seq x y z
N MET A 1 25.42 19.71 -45.36
CA MET A 1 25.64 19.34 -43.95
C MET A 1 26.33 17.99 -43.91
N ASN A 2 27.52 17.90 -43.31
CA ASN A 2 28.40 16.73 -43.44
C ASN A 2 27.75 15.48 -42.79
N SER A 3 27.50 14.42 -43.56
CA SER A 3 26.72 13.24 -43.10
C SER A 3 27.32 12.55 -41.86
N TYR A 4 28.62 12.73 -41.65
CA TYR A 4 29.37 12.27 -40.49
C TYR A 4 28.95 12.95 -39.17
N LEU A 5 28.67 14.26 -39.22
CA LEU A 5 28.19 15.01 -38.04
C LEU A 5 26.75 14.61 -37.68
N VAL A 6 25.91 14.38 -38.68
CA VAL A 6 24.52 13.93 -38.49
C VAL A 6 24.47 12.54 -37.85
N ARG A 7 25.33 11.60 -38.29
CA ARG A 7 25.43 10.26 -37.67
C ARG A 7 25.88 10.32 -36.21
N LYS A 8 26.82 11.19 -35.84
CA LYS A 8 27.27 11.33 -34.44
C LYS A 8 26.17 11.85 -33.53
N ILE A 9 25.36 12.80 -33.99
CA ILE A 9 24.23 13.33 -33.23
C ILE A 9 23.14 12.27 -33.04
N ILE A 10 22.85 11.47 -34.08
CA ILE A 10 21.87 10.37 -33.99
C ILE A 10 22.33 9.29 -32.99
N VAL A 11 23.60 8.89 -33.04
CA VAL A 11 24.15 7.90 -32.10
C VAL A 11 24.15 8.42 -30.66
N ALA A 12 24.51 9.69 -30.45
CA ALA A 12 24.45 10.32 -29.14
C ALA A 12 23.01 10.42 -28.60
N ALA A 13 22.03 10.72 -29.47
CA ALA A 13 20.62 10.77 -29.10
C ALA A 13 20.09 9.38 -28.68
N ILE A 14 20.45 8.31 -29.40
CA ILE A 14 20.01 6.94 -29.06
C ILE A 14 20.54 6.51 -27.67
N ILE A 15 21.74 6.93 -27.29
CA ILE A 15 22.35 6.58 -25.99
C ILE A 15 21.76 7.43 -24.85
N LEU A 16 21.36 8.68 -25.12
CA LEU A 16 20.87 9.62 -24.11
C LEU A 16 19.34 9.60 -23.92
N LEU A 17 18.59 9.10 -24.90
CA LEU A 17 17.13 8.97 -24.83
C LEU A 17 16.59 8.09 -23.68
N PRO A 18 17.23 6.98 -23.26
CA PRO A 18 16.70 6.17 -22.16
C PRO A 18 16.77 6.89 -20.81
N VAL A 19 17.67 7.87 -20.66
CA VAL A 19 17.92 8.57 -19.39
C VAL A 19 16.79 9.57 -19.08
N ILE A 20 16.09 10.06 -20.11
CA ILE A 20 15.00 11.03 -19.99
C ILE A 20 13.62 10.37 -19.87
N SER A 21 13.49 9.08 -20.20
CA SER A 21 12.25 8.31 -20.07
C SER A 21 11.91 7.84 -18.63
N PHE A 22 12.73 8.17 -17.62
CA PHE A 22 12.46 7.80 -16.23
C PHE A 22 11.63 8.82 -15.43
N ASN A 23 11.21 9.93 -16.04
CA ASN A 23 10.56 11.04 -15.30
C ASN A 23 9.08 11.30 -15.66
N SER A 24 8.33 10.34 -16.19
CA SER A 24 6.88 10.56 -16.44
C SER A 24 6.03 9.30 -16.30
N CYS A 25 6.07 8.74 -15.10
CA CYS A 25 4.91 8.12 -14.44
C CYS A 25 5.40 7.86 -13.01
N LYS A 26 4.80 8.46 -11.98
CA LYS A 26 5.04 8.03 -10.60
C LYS A 26 4.55 6.58 -10.55
N LYS A 27 5.44 5.63 -10.84
CA LYS A 27 5.18 4.21 -10.66
C LYS A 27 4.90 4.09 -9.17
N GLN A 28 3.61 3.97 -8.81
CA GLN A 28 3.23 3.73 -7.42
C GLN A 28 4.10 2.56 -6.95
N ALA A 29 4.68 2.68 -5.77
CA ALA A 29 5.40 1.57 -5.18
C ALA A 29 4.45 0.38 -5.22
N LYS A 30 4.87 -0.73 -5.84
CA LYS A 30 4.04 -1.92 -5.90
C LYS A 30 3.64 -2.28 -4.48
N CYS A 31 2.35 -2.50 -4.27
CA CYS A 31 1.83 -2.84 -2.96
C CYS A 31 2.33 -4.24 -2.58
N GLY A 32 3.07 -4.34 -1.48
CA GLY A 32 3.63 -5.59 -0.98
C GLY A 32 4.71 -6.26 -1.84
N CYS A 33 5.03 -7.51 -1.47
CA CYS A 33 6.08 -8.32 -2.08
C CYS A 33 5.54 -9.11 -3.26
N GLY A 34 6.07 -8.85 -4.45
CA GLY A 34 5.64 -9.52 -5.69
C GLY A 34 4.46 -8.82 -6.36
N ASN A 35 3.63 -9.58 -7.09
CA ASN A 35 2.44 -9.06 -7.76
C ASN A 35 1.15 -9.78 -7.33
N ASP A 36 1.22 -10.71 -6.37
CA ASP A 36 0.13 -11.63 -6.10
C ASP A 36 -0.71 -11.13 -4.94
N ILE A 37 -2.00 -10.89 -5.22
CA ILE A 37 -3.02 -10.64 -4.19
C ILE A 37 -3.20 -11.95 -3.41
N LEU A 38 -3.03 -11.90 -2.09
CA LEU A 38 -3.21 -13.05 -1.22
C LEU A 38 -4.68 -13.33 -0.99
N PHE A 39 -5.42 -12.29 -0.64
CA PHE A 39 -6.85 -12.28 -0.41
C PHE A 39 -7.35 -10.84 -0.42
N THR A 40 -8.67 -10.68 -0.51
CA THR A 40 -9.33 -9.37 -0.44
C THR A 40 -10.13 -9.30 0.85
N ILE A 41 -9.93 -8.23 1.62
CA ILE A 41 -10.80 -7.87 2.72
C ILE A 41 -12.00 -7.13 2.14
N PHE A 42 -13.21 -7.55 2.50
CA PHE A 42 -14.45 -6.93 2.04
C PHE A 42 -15.32 -6.54 3.23
N ASP A 43 -15.52 -5.23 3.40
CA ASP A 43 -16.42 -4.63 4.38
C ASP A 43 -16.16 -5.07 5.83
N GLU A 44 -14.89 -5.36 6.16
CA GLU A 44 -14.48 -5.77 7.50
C GLU A 44 -14.73 -4.64 8.48
N THR A 45 -15.52 -4.93 9.52
CA THR A 45 -15.95 -3.93 10.49
C THR A 45 -14.94 -3.82 11.62
N MET A 46 -14.46 -2.61 11.89
CA MET A 46 -13.52 -2.34 12.98
C MET A 46 -13.80 -0.98 13.62
N ALA A 47 -13.33 -0.80 14.85
CA ALA A 47 -13.42 0.50 15.53
C ALA A 47 -12.64 1.56 14.73
N TYR A 48 -13.18 2.78 14.62
CA TYR A 48 -12.45 3.88 13.97
C TYR A 48 -11.05 4.10 14.57
N SER A 49 -10.93 3.93 15.88
CA SER A 49 -9.68 4.08 16.64
C SER A 49 -8.66 2.95 16.42
N SER A 50 -9.02 1.83 15.79
CA SER A 50 -8.05 0.76 15.48
C SER A 50 -7.19 1.07 14.26
N ILE A 51 -7.63 2.01 13.40
CA ILE A 51 -6.84 2.50 12.28
C ILE A 51 -5.95 3.63 12.77
N ASN A 52 -4.65 3.38 12.77
CA ASN A 52 -3.64 4.34 13.19
C ASN A 52 -3.08 5.04 11.96
N TYR A 53 -3.32 6.35 11.85
CA TYR A 53 -2.68 7.21 10.86
C TYR A 53 -1.57 8.05 11.51
N SER A 54 -0.45 8.24 10.81
CA SER A 54 0.52 9.26 11.18
C SER A 54 -0.03 10.67 10.93
N SER A 55 0.55 11.68 11.59
CA SER A 55 0.28 13.09 11.30
C SER A 55 0.43 13.37 9.80
N GLY A 56 -0.61 13.91 9.16
CA GLY A 56 -0.61 14.28 7.75
C GLY A 56 -0.78 13.13 6.74
N GLY A 57 -1.13 11.91 7.19
CA GLY A 57 -1.52 10.83 6.27
C GLY A 57 -0.37 10.01 5.66
N ALA A 58 0.89 10.27 6.08
CA ALA A 58 2.08 9.65 5.48
C ALA A 58 2.16 8.12 5.64
N SER A 59 1.66 7.58 6.76
CA SER A 59 1.53 6.14 7.01
C SER A 59 0.19 5.84 7.67
N ALA A 60 -0.31 4.63 7.45
CA ALA A 60 -1.48 4.11 8.14
C ALA A 60 -1.39 2.59 8.33
N SER A 61 -1.98 2.10 9.42
CA SER A 61 -2.06 0.67 9.69
C SER A 61 -3.18 0.30 10.65
N PHE A 62 -3.65 -0.94 10.56
CA PHE A 62 -4.50 -1.56 11.58
C PHE A 62 -4.00 -2.97 11.89
N ALA A 63 -4.57 -3.58 12.92
CA ALA A 63 -4.32 -4.96 13.27
C ALA A 63 -5.65 -5.73 13.43
N ILE A 64 -5.68 -6.99 12.98
CA ILE A 64 -6.83 -7.90 13.14
C ILE A 64 -6.39 -9.09 13.97
N TYR A 65 -7.17 -9.42 15.00
CA TYR A 65 -6.93 -10.60 15.81
C TYR A 65 -7.37 -11.87 15.07
N ASN A 66 -6.46 -12.83 14.89
CA ASN A 66 -6.71 -14.06 14.13
C ASN A 66 -7.05 -15.28 15.01
N GLY A 67 -7.27 -15.08 16.31
CA GLY A 67 -7.53 -16.16 17.28
C GLY A 67 -6.32 -16.58 18.12
N ILE A 68 -5.10 -16.27 17.66
CA ILE A 68 -3.84 -16.59 18.35
C ILE A 68 -3.03 -15.31 18.62
N SER A 69 -2.98 -14.43 17.61
CA SER A 69 -2.19 -13.19 17.64
C SER A 69 -2.86 -12.11 16.79
N TYR A 70 -2.20 -10.95 16.73
CA TYR A 70 -2.61 -9.86 15.85
C TYR A 70 -1.80 -9.89 14.56
N ASP A 71 -2.49 -9.95 13.43
CA ASP A 71 -1.91 -9.72 12.12
C ASP A 71 -1.96 -8.22 11.81
N TYR A 72 -0.85 -7.67 11.28
CA TYR A 72 -0.69 -6.25 11.03
C TYR A 72 -0.82 -5.93 9.54
N TYR A 73 -1.52 -4.84 9.22
CA TYR A 73 -1.84 -4.43 7.86
C TYR A 73 -1.39 -2.98 7.66
N HIS A 74 -0.36 -2.76 6.85
CA HIS A 74 0.16 -1.44 6.51
C HIS A 74 -0.42 -0.95 5.18
N PHE A 75 -0.84 0.31 5.11
CA PHE A 75 -1.47 0.84 3.90
C PHE A 75 -0.40 1.13 2.86
N CYS A 76 -0.64 0.69 1.64
CA CYS A 76 0.25 0.99 0.52
C CYS A 76 0.21 2.46 0.11
N ASN A 77 -1.01 3.04 0.05
CA ASN A 77 -1.24 4.44 -0.31
C ASN A 77 -2.13 5.13 0.74
N PRO A 78 -1.63 5.40 1.95
CA PRO A 78 -2.44 5.93 3.05
C PRO A 78 -3.09 7.28 2.71
N ASN A 79 -2.42 8.12 1.93
CA ASN A 79 -2.94 9.42 1.50
C ASN A 79 -4.23 9.33 0.67
N GLU A 80 -4.46 8.25 -0.09
CA GLU A 80 -5.66 8.11 -0.94
C GLU A 80 -6.94 8.02 -0.12
N MET A 81 -6.85 7.46 1.09
CA MET A 81 -7.99 7.25 1.99
C MET A 81 -7.96 8.16 3.22
N TYR A 82 -6.96 9.05 3.34
CA TYR A 82 -6.77 9.87 4.52
C TYR A 82 -7.91 10.85 4.76
N GLN A 83 -8.36 11.57 3.71
CA GLN A 83 -9.48 12.50 3.85
C GLN A 83 -10.77 11.75 4.21
N THR A 84 -11.06 10.63 3.54
CA THR A 84 -12.19 9.76 3.85
C THR A 84 -12.17 9.28 5.30
N TYR A 85 -10.99 8.93 5.82
CA TYR A 85 -10.81 8.58 7.23
C TYR A 85 -11.16 9.77 8.14
N LEU A 86 -10.64 10.97 7.88
CA LEU A 86 -10.96 12.16 8.68
C LEU A 86 -12.46 12.50 8.69
N ASP A 87 -13.13 12.36 7.55
CA ASP A 87 -14.57 12.59 7.41
C ASP A 87 -15.40 11.61 8.24
N LEU A 88 -14.83 10.45 8.58
CA LEU A 88 -15.42 9.41 9.42
C LEU A 88 -15.01 9.51 10.90
N SER A 89 -14.33 10.59 11.31
CA SER A 89 -13.84 10.76 12.70
C SER A 89 -14.92 10.79 13.78
N ASN A 90 -16.16 11.11 13.41
CA ASN A 90 -17.32 11.05 14.30
C ASN A 90 -18.00 9.66 14.33
N GLN A 91 -17.43 8.67 13.63
CA GLN A 91 -17.94 7.30 13.62
C GLN A 91 -17.23 6.47 14.68
N GLY A 92 -17.98 5.65 15.42
CA GLY A 92 -17.40 4.66 16.33
C GLY A 92 -16.80 3.46 15.59
N GLU A 93 -17.43 3.07 14.49
CA GLU A 93 -17.05 1.92 13.67
C GLU A 93 -17.01 2.27 12.18
N VAL A 94 -16.06 1.67 11.49
CA VAL A 94 -15.86 1.79 10.05
C VAL A 94 -15.76 0.41 9.43
N LYS A 95 -16.05 0.34 8.13
CA LYS A 95 -15.85 -0.81 7.28
C LYS A 95 -14.68 -0.53 6.34
N ILE A 96 -13.76 -1.47 6.25
CA ILE A 96 -12.59 -1.39 5.37
C ILE A 96 -12.62 -2.49 4.33
N SER A 97 -12.22 -2.14 3.11
CA SER A 97 -12.07 -3.07 1.99
C SER A 97 -10.73 -2.82 1.31
N GLY A 98 -10.09 -3.87 0.83
CA GLY A 98 -8.80 -3.75 0.15
C GLY A 98 -8.16 -5.09 -0.20
N ASP A 99 -7.25 -5.04 -1.15
CA ASP A 99 -6.46 -6.19 -1.56
C ASP A 99 -5.22 -6.31 -0.68
N VAL A 100 -4.96 -7.53 -0.20
CA VAL A 100 -3.90 -7.80 0.77
C VAL A 100 -2.73 -8.51 0.09
N PHE A 101 -1.53 -8.07 0.44
CA PHE A 101 -0.25 -8.51 -0.09
C PHE A 101 0.69 -8.82 1.07
N TRP A 102 1.71 -9.64 0.82
CA TRP A 102 2.76 -9.85 1.81
C TRP A 102 3.57 -8.59 2.06
N ASP A 103 4.00 -8.35 3.29
CA ASP A 103 5.06 -7.40 3.55
C ASP A 103 6.43 -7.95 3.08
N CYS A 104 7.19 -7.11 2.35
CA CYS A 104 8.48 -7.50 1.78
C CYS A 104 9.50 -7.83 2.87
N THR A 105 9.58 -6.98 3.90
CA THR A 105 10.53 -7.17 4.99
C THR A 105 10.17 -8.41 5.79
N PHE A 106 8.88 -8.62 6.04
CA PHE A 106 8.38 -9.84 6.66
C PHE A 106 8.75 -11.09 5.88
N MET A 107 8.51 -11.14 4.57
CA MET A 107 8.84 -12.32 3.76
C MET A 107 10.34 -12.63 3.72
N MET A 108 11.17 -11.59 3.65
CA MET A 108 12.63 -11.76 3.70
C MET A 108 13.11 -12.31 5.04
N ASN A 109 12.46 -11.92 6.14
CA ASN A 109 12.88 -12.29 7.49
C ASN A 109 12.26 -13.60 7.98
N SER A 110 11.02 -13.90 7.59
CA SER A 110 10.31 -15.13 7.98
C SER A 110 10.97 -16.39 7.42
N SER A 111 11.60 -16.26 6.25
CA SER A 111 12.42 -17.33 5.65
C SER A 111 13.70 -17.64 6.44
N ASN A 112 14.15 -16.73 7.31
CA ASN A 112 15.42 -16.80 8.02
C ASN A 112 15.29 -17.03 9.54
N SER A 113 14.09 -16.98 10.11
CA SER A 113 13.89 -17.19 11.56
C SER A 113 12.48 -17.64 11.91
N SER A 114 12.40 -18.71 12.72
CA SER A 114 11.15 -19.24 13.28
C SER A 114 10.44 -18.29 14.23
N TYR A 115 11.13 -17.24 14.72
CA TYR A 115 10.54 -16.22 15.60
C TYR A 115 9.40 -15.43 14.91
N TYR A 116 9.45 -15.31 13.58
CA TYR A 116 8.43 -14.63 12.78
C TYR A 116 7.16 -15.47 12.55
N SER A 117 7.04 -16.64 13.19
CA SER A 117 5.89 -17.54 13.01
C SER A 117 4.61 -17.08 13.75
N TYR A 118 4.70 -16.16 14.70
CA TYR A 118 3.58 -15.87 15.60
C TYR A 118 2.63 -14.79 15.11
N TYR A 119 3.08 -13.82 14.31
CA TYR A 119 2.24 -12.75 13.78
C TYR A 119 2.60 -12.49 12.33
N LYS A 120 1.61 -12.24 11.49
CA LYS A 120 1.82 -11.96 10.07
C LYS A 120 1.79 -10.46 9.83
N ILE A 121 2.65 -10.00 8.94
CA ILE A 121 2.69 -8.60 8.52
C ILE A 121 2.34 -8.56 7.03
N TYR A 122 1.36 -7.73 6.72
CA TYR A 122 0.83 -7.54 5.40
C TYR A 122 0.88 -6.07 5.00
N ASN A 123 0.82 -5.87 3.68
CA ASN A 123 0.50 -4.60 3.07
C ASN A 123 -0.92 -4.69 2.49
N ILE A 124 -1.70 -3.62 2.58
CA ILE A 124 -3.06 -3.55 2.05
C ILE A 124 -3.21 -2.35 1.10
N GLN A 125 -3.72 -2.63 -0.10
CA GLN A 125 -4.22 -1.61 -1.00
C GLN A 125 -5.69 -1.37 -0.66
N VAL A 126 -5.94 -0.38 0.18
CA VAL A 126 -7.29 -0.05 0.62
C VAL A 126 -8.08 0.55 -0.53
N THR A 127 -9.19 -0.10 -0.88
CA THR A 127 -10.09 0.32 -1.96
C THR A 127 -11.32 1.04 -1.43
N GLY A 128 -11.60 0.97 -0.13
CA GLY A 128 -12.63 1.78 0.50
C GLY A 128 -12.60 1.77 2.02
N ILE A 129 -12.94 2.92 2.61
CA ILE A 129 -13.31 3.07 4.02
C ILE A 129 -14.68 3.74 4.06
N LYS A 130 -15.63 3.15 4.77
CA LYS A 130 -16.99 3.70 4.90
C LYS A 130 -17.54 3.52 6.31
N SER A 131 -18.55 4.30 6.66
CA SER A 131 -19.24 4.18 7.95
C SER A 131 -19.87 2.80 8.10
N SER A 132 -19.71 2.18 9.27
CA SER A 132 -20.55 1.05 9.67
C SER A 132 -21.90 1.63 10.13
N LEU A 133 -22.92 1.54 9.27
CA LEU A 133 -24.28 2.01 9.60
C LEU A 133 -25.01 1.10 10.60
N TYR A 134 -24.35 0.11 11.20
CA TYR A 134 -24.99 -0.78 12.16
C TYR A 134 -25.32 0.00 13.45
N GLY A 135 -26.58 0.47 13.55
CA GLY A 135 -27.10 1.19 14.71
C GLY A 135 -27.38 2.68 14.54
N LYS A 136 -27.16 3.27 13.36
CA LYS A 136 -27.74 4.60 13.07
C LYS A 136 -29.24 4.42 12.77
N LYS A 137 -30.05 4.67 13.80
CA LYS A 137 -31.49 4.87 13.68
C LYS A 137 -31.81 6.04 12.75
#